data_AF-A0A959PL12-F1
#
_entry.id   AF-A0A959PL12-F1
#
_cell.length_a   1.000
_cell.length_b   1.000
_cell.length_c   1.000
_cell.angle_alpha   90.00
_cell.angle_beta   90.00
_cell.angle_gamma   90.00
#
_symmetry.space_group_name_H-M   'P 1'
#
loop_
_entity.id
_entity.type
_entity.pdbx_description
1 polymer ?
#
loop_
_entity_poly.entity_id
_entity_poly.type
_entity_poly.pdbx_seq_one_letter_code
_entity_poly.pdbx_strand_id
1 'polypeptide(L)'
;MINFFRRKRKLLADDNKVLKYLRYAFGEIILVVLGILIALQINTWNQQRLEHALEQSYLKRLQNELIRDTTYLRSSYARTEYEKNNVNIGLQMAYEAKNNRHDITELLSHHCFFCRGTHHQ
;
A
#
# COMPACT_ATOMS: atom_id res chain seq x y z
N MET A 1 1.75 -43.21 26.12
CA MET A 1 0.77 -43.26 27.22
C MET A 1 1.49 -43.73 28.48
N ILE A 2 1.48 -42.93 29.55
CA ILE A 2 2.32 -43.10 30.74
C ILE A 2 1.99 -44.44 31.46
N ASN A 3 3.01 -45.29 31.69
CA ASN A 3 2.89 -46.62 32.30
C ASN A 3 2.29 -46.64 33.73
N PHE A 4 2.22 -45.47 34.38
CA PHE A 4 1.71 -45.31 35.73
C PHE A 4 0.21 -45.66 35.85
N PHE A 5 -0.60 -45.25 34.87
CA PHE A 5 -2.06 -45.51 34.87
C PHE A 5 -2.39 -46.96 34.53
N ARG A 6 -1.54 -47.62 33.73
CA ARG A 6 -1.70 -49.03 33.35
C ARG A 6 -1.62 -49.97 34.56
N ARG A 7 -0.72 -49.68 35.52
CA ARG A 7 -0.59 -50.48 36.77
C ARG A 7 -1.79 -50.34 37.69
N LYS A 8 -2.32 -49.12 37.86
CA LYS A 8 -3.50 -48.88 38.72
C LYS A 8 -4.77 -49.55 38.18
N ARG A 9 -4.96 -49.57 36.86
CA ARG A 9 -6.09 -50.27 36.22
C ARG A 9 -6.08 -51.78 36.47
N LYS A 10 -4.92 -52.43 36.36
CA LYS A 10 -4.78 -53.86 36.67
C LYS A 10 -5.12 -54.15 38.14
N LEU A 11 -4.59 -53.34 39.05
CA LEU A 11 -4.79 -53.54 40.50
C LEU A 11 -6.26 -53.39 40.94
N LEU A 12 -7.02 -52.49 40.30
CA LEU A 12 -8.43 -52.23 40.64
C LEU A 12 -9.41 -53.20 39.97
N ALA A 13 -9.00 -53.83 38.86
CA ALA A 13 -9.76 -54.88 38.18
C ALA A 13 -9.69 -56.21 38.95
N ASP A 14 -8.53 -56.56 39.53
CA ASP A 14 -8.39 -57.72 40.42
C ASP A 14 -9.23 -57.59 41.70
N ASP A 15 -9.45 -56.36 42.16
CA ASP A 15 -10.18 -56.05 43.41
C ASP A 15 -11.72 -56.10 43.26
N ASN A 16 -12.25 -56.49 42.09
CA ASN A 16 -13.69 -56.53 41.74
C ASN A 16 -14.43 -55.18 41.86
N LYS A 17 -13.70 -54.05 41.86
CA LYS A 17 -14.26 -52.69 42.05
C LYS A 17 -14.52 -51.99 40.71
N VAL A 18 -15.49 -52.51 39.96
CA VAL A 18 -15.88 -52.03 38.62
C VAL A 18 -16.20 -50.52 38.61
N LEU A 19 -16.92 -50.02 39.62
CA LEU A 19 -17.27 -48.59 39.73
C LEU A 19 -16.03 -47.68 39.84
N LYS A 20 -15.00 -48.12 40.58
CA LYS A 20 -13.75 -47.36 40.75
C LYS A 20 -12.97 -47.35 39.44
N TYR A 21 -12.89 -48.49 38.77
CA TYR A 21 -12.23 -48.63 37.47
C TYR A 21 -12.80 -47.66 36.42
N LEU A 22 -14.13 -47.59 36.29
CA LEU A 22 -14.80 -46.70 35.33
C LEU A 22 -14.49 -45.22 35.60
N ARG A 23 -14.50 -44.78 36.86
CA ARG A 23 -14.17 -43.40 37.24
C ARG A 23 -12.72 -43.03 36.89
N TYR A 24 -11.77 -43.95 37.06
CA TYR A 24 -10.38 -43.70 36.70
C TYR A 24 -10.14 -43.72 35.19
N ALA A 25 -10.79 -44.63 34.45
CA ALA A 25 -10.70 -44.67 32.99
C ALA A 25 -11.25 -43.39 32.34
N PHE A 26 -12.36 -42.86 32.87
CA PHE A 26 -12.94 -41.60 32.40
C PHE A 26 -12.01 -40.41 32.66
N GLY A 27 -11.34 -40.38 33.81
CA GLY A 27 -10.33 -39.35 34.12
C GLY A 27 -9.13 -39.38 33.16
N GLU A 28 -8.67 -40.57 32.76
CA GLU A 28 -7.58 -40.72 31.79
C GLU A 28 -7.97 -40.20 30.41
N ILE A 29 -9.21 -40.47 29.96
CA ILE A 29 -9.74 -39.95 28.69
C ILE A 29 -9.82 -38.42 28.73
N ILE A 30 -10.37 -37.83 29.78
CA ILE A 30 -10.47 -36.37 29.92
C ILE A 30 -9.09 -35.72 29.88
N LEU A 31 -8.10 -36.29 30.56
CA LEU A 31 -6.72 -35.79 30.56
C LEU A 31 -6.08 -35.83 29.16
N VAL A 32 -6.29 -36.92 28.41
CA VAL A 32 -5.79 -37.02 27.03
C VAL A 32 -6.48 -36.01 26.12
N VAL A 33 -7.80 -35.86 26.25
CA VAL A 33 -8.58 -34.89 25.46
C VAL A 33 -8.11 -33.46 25.74
N LEU A 34 -7.92 -33.08 27.02
CA LEU A 34 -7.37 -31.77 27.39
C LEU A 34 -5.97 -31.56 26.80
N GLY A 35 -5.11 -32.58 26.81
CA GLY A 35 -3.77 -32.50 26.21
C GLY A 35 -3.82 -32.22 24.71
N ILE A 36 -4.69 -32.93 23.97
CA ILE A 36 -4.85 -32.74 22.53
C ILE A 36 -5.46 -31.36 22.23
N LEU A 37 -6.47 -30.94 22.99
CA LEU A 37 -7.11 -29.64 22.80
C LEU A 37 -6.13 -28.49 23.01
N ILE A 38 -5.31 -28.54 24.07
CA ILE A 38 -4.28 -27.53 24.32
C ILE A 38 -3.22 -27.54 23.21
N ALA A 39 -2.77 -28.72 22.78
CA ALA A 39 -1.80 -28.83 21.69
C ALA A 39 -2.34 -28.23 20.38
N LEU A 40 -3.59 -28.52 20.03
CA LEU A 40 -4.27 -27.92 18.88
C LEU A 40 -4.41 -26.41 19.05
N GLN A 41 -4.82 -25.93 20.23
CA GLN A 41 -4.99 -24.50 20.49
C GLN A 41 -3.68 -23.73 20.34
N ILE A 42 -2.58 -24.27 20.86
CA ILE A 42 -1.24 -23.67 20.73
C ILE A 42 -0.82 -23.60 19.26
N ASN A 43 -1.03 -24.69 18.50
CA ASN A 43 -0.71 -24.72 17.08
C ASN A 43 -1.53 -23.69 16.30
N THR A 44 -2.84 -23.66 16.51
CA THR A 44 -3.75 -22.70 15.85
C THR A 44 -3.40 -21.26 16.19
N TRP A 45 -3.12 -20.95 17.46
CA TRP A 45 -2.73 -19.60 17.87
C TRP A 45 -1.40 -19.15 17.22
N ASN A 46 -0.42 -20.05 17.12
CA ASN A 46 0.85 -19.74 16.45
C ASN A 46 0.65 -19.51 14.94
N GLN A 47 -0.20 -20.30 14.29
CA GLN A 47 -0.56 -20.11 12.89
C GLN A 47 -1.24 -18.76 12.66
N GLN A 48 -2.26 -18.42 13.45
CA GLN A 48 -2.96 -17.13 13.37
C GLN A 48 -2.01 -15.95 13.58
N ARG A 49 -1.08 -16.04 14.54
CA ARG A 49 -0.06 -15.00 14.75
C ARG A 49 0.81 -14.80 13.51
N LEU A 50 1.24 -15.89 12.87
CA LEU A 50 2.06 -15.83 11.66
C LEU A 50 1.28 -15.24 10.48
N GLU A 51 0.03 -15.65 10.31
CA GLU A 51 -0.87 -15.13 9.28
C GLU A 51 -1.11 -13.63 9.46
N HIS A 52 -1.41 -13.16 10.68
CA HIS A 52 -1.57 -11.73 10.95
C HIS A 52 -0.27 -10.93 10.73
N ALA A 53 0.89 -11.49 11.07
CA ALA A 53 2.17 -10.82 10.78
C ALA A 53 2.40 -10.68 9.27
N LEU A 54 2.07 -11.71 8.49
CA LEU A 54 2.13 -11.67 7.03
C LEU A 54 1.14 -10.66 6.47
N GLU A 55 -0.11 -10.68 6.91
CA GLU A 55 -1.16 -9.73 6.52
C GLU A 55 -0.69 -8.27 6.74
N GLN A 56 -0.21 -7.95 7.94
CA GLN A 56 0.33 -6.62 8.25
C GLN A 56 1.51 -6.23 7.35
N SER A 57 2.38 -7.20 7.02
CA SER A 57 3.50 -6.95 6.12
C SER A 57 3.03 -6.62 4.70
N TYR A 58 2.01 -7.31 4.20
CA TYR A 58 1.41 -7.05 2.88
C TYR A 58 0.71 -5.69 2.86
N LEU A 59 -0.11 -5.38 3.87
CA LEU A 59 -0.78 -4.09 3.98
C LEU A 59 0.21 -2.94 4.01
N LYS A 60 1.30 -3.06 4.78
CA LYS A 60 2.36 -2.05 4.82
C LYS A 60 3.09 -1.88 3.49
N ARG A 61 3.32 -2.99 2.76
CA ARG A 61 3.92 -2.94 1.42
C ARG A 61 3.03 -2.20 0.44
N LEU A 62 1.74 -2.54 0.40
CA LEU A 62 0.76 -1.87 -0.45
C LEU A 62 0.67 -0.38 -0.12
N GLN A 63 0.56 -0.03 1.16
CA GLN A 63 0.54 1.37 1.59
C GLN A 63 1.78 2.13 1.07
N ASN A 64 2.97 1.56 1.25
CA ASN A 64 4.20 2.20 0.78
C ASN A 64 4.25 2.32 -0.75
N GLU A 65 3.69 1.36 -1.48
CA GLU A 65 3.58 1.39 -2.93
C GLU A 65 2.66 2.51 -3.40
N LEU A 66 1.47 2.64 -2.81
CA LEU A 66 0.56 3.76 -3.08
C LEU A 66 1.23 5.12 -2.78
N ILE A 67 2.02 5.23 -1.71
CA ILE A 67 2.75 6.46 -1.39
C ILE A 67 3.81 6.76 -2.46
N ARG A 68 4.53 5.75 -2.94
CA ARG A 68 5.51 5.92 -4.02
C ARG A 68 4.82 6.36 -5.31
N ASP A 69 3.73 5.71 -5.68
CA ASP A 69 2.99 6.01 -6.91
C ASP A 69 2.41 7.42 -6.88
N THR A 70 1.80 7.83 -5.77
CA THR A 70 1.28 9.19 -5.61
C THR A 70 2.39 10.25 -5.67
N THR A 71 3.55 9.97 -5.07
CA THR A 71 4.71 10.86 -5.13
C THR A 71 5.27 10.96 -6.56
N TYR A 72 5.38 9.82 -7.24
CA TYR A 72 5.83 9.76 -8.63
C TYR A 72 4.88 10.54 -9.55
N LEU A 73 3.57 10.33 -9.43
CA LEU A 73 2.57 11.05 -10.22
C LEU A 73 2.62 12.55 -9.94
N ARG A 74 2.76 12.96 -8.67
CA ARG A 74 2.90 14.38 -8.31
C ARG A 74 4.12 15.02 -8.98
N SER A 75 5.26 14.33 -8.96
CA SER A 75 6.49 14.83 -9.60
C SER A 75 6.34 14.93 -11.12
N SER A 76 5.69 13.95 -11.75
CA SER A 76 5.41 13.91 -13.19
C SER A 76 4.46 15.02 -13.62
N TYR A 77 3.42 15.27 -12.81
CA TYR A 77 2.50 16.38 -13.02
C TYR A 77 3.20 17.74 -12.90
N ALA A 78 3.99 17.94 -11.84
CA ALA A 78 4.75 19.18 -11.64
C ALA A 78 5.71 19.47 -12.80
N ARG A 79 6.39 18.44 -13.32
CA ARG A 79 7.23 18.56 -14.52
C ARG A 79 6.42 18.98 -15.74
N THR A 80 5.27 18.34 -15.96
CA THR A 80 4.41 18.65 -17.12
C THR A 80 3.88 20.09 -17.07
N GLU A 81 3.50 20.58 -15.89
CA GLU A 81 3.08 21.98 -15.71
C GLU A 81 4.22 22.96 -15.97
N TYR A 82 5.44 22.63 -15.54
CA TYR A 82 6.61 23.46 -15.83
C TYR A 82 6.87 23.57 -17.35
N GLU A 83 6.81 22.45 -18.08
CA GLU A 83 6.96 22.45 -19.54
C GLU A 83 5.88 23.29 -20.23
N LYS A 84 4.61 23.17 -19.82
CA LYS A 84 3.52 24.01 -20.35
C LYS A 84 3.77 25.49 -20.12
N ASN A 85 4.24 25.86 -18.92
CA ASN A 85 4.54 27.25 -18.61
C ASN A 85 5.64 27.82 -19.51
N ASN A 86 6.71 27.06 -19.73
CA ASN A 86 7.80 27.48 -20.63
C ASN A 86 7.33 27.67 -22.07
N VAL A 87 6.48 26.76 -22.56
CA VAL A 87 5.89 26.88 -23.91
C VAL A 87 5.00 28.12 -24.01
N ASN A 88 4.15 28.38 -23.00
CA ASN A 88 3.28 29.55 -22.97
C ASN A 88 4.09 30.86 -22.96
N ILE A 89 5.17 30.92 -22.18
CA ILE A 89 6.08 32.06 -22.15
C ILE A 89 6.71 32.29 -23.54
N GLY A 90 7.21 31.24 -24.18
CA GLY A 90 7.77 31.34 -25.53
C GLY A 90 6.75 31.81 -26.57
N LEU A 91 5.52 31.31 -26.49
CA LEU A 91 4.42 31.74 -27.37
C LEU A 91 4.07 33.22 -27.16
N GLN A 92 4.01 33.66 -25.91
CA GLN A 92 3.75 35.06 -25.55
C GLN A 92 4.84 35.98 -26.12
N MET A 93 6.12 35.63 -25.94
CA MET A 93 7.24 36.38 -26.50
C MET A 93 7.17 36.46 -28.03
N ALA A 94 6.81 35.36 -28.71
CA ALA A 94 6.66 35.34 -30.15
C ALA A 94 5.50 36.23 -30.64
N TYR A 95 4.38 36.25 -29.90
CA TYR A 95 3.25 37.12 -30.18
C TYR A 95 3.63 38.60 -30.05
N GLU A 96 4.29 38.97 -28.96
CA GLU A 96 4.76 40.34 -28.71
C GLU A 96 5.76 40.80 -29.78
N ALA A 97 6.71 39.94 -30.15
CA ALA A 97 7.68 40.22 -31.22
C ALA A 97 7.03 40.37 -32.60
N LYS A 98 5.88 39.72 -32.86
CA LYS A 98 5.11 39.89 -34.09
C LYS A 98 4.35 41.21 -34.08
N ASN A 99 3.69 41.55 -32.98
CA ASN A 99 2.90 42.79 -32.87
C ASN A 99 3.78 44.03 -32.99
N ASN A 100 4.91 44.05 -32.29
CA ASN A 100 5.87 45.16 -32.37
C ASN A 100 6.38 45.34 -33.81
N ARG A 101 6.60 44.25 -34.57
CA ARG A 101 7.03 44.30 -35.97
C ARG A 101 5.99 44.92 -36.91
N HIS A 102 4.70 44.70 -36.65
CA HIS A 102 3.62 45.33 -37.39
C HIS A 102 3.56 46.85 -37.10
N ASP A 103 3.69 47.26 -35.84
CA ASP A 103 3.70 48.67 -35.44
C ASP A 103 4.83 49.47 -36.10
N ILE A 104 6.06 48.94 -36.13
CA ILE A 104 7.19 49.63 -36.82
C ILE A 104 6.95 49.74 -38.33
N THR A 105 6.36 48.72 -38.98
CA THR A 105 6.05 48.81 -40.42
C THR A 105 4.96 49.82 -40.72
N GLU A 106 3.98 49.96 -39.83
CA GLU A 106 2.91 50.96 -39.94
C GLU A 106 3.47 52.37 -39.73
N LEU A 107 4.29 52.58 -38.69
CA LEU A 107 4.96 53.86 -38.45
C LEU A 107 5.91 54.27 -39.59
N LEU A 108 6.69 53.34 -40.14
CA LEU A 108 7.58 53.61 -41.27
C LEU A 108 6.80 53.92 -42.56
N SER A 109 5.65 53.27 -42.77
CA SER A 109 4.75 53.58 -43.89
C SER A 109 4.20 55.01 -43.79
N HIS A 110 3.73 55.41 -42.60
CA HIS A 110 3.25 56.76 -42.32
C HIS A 110 4.35 57.83 -42.48
N HIS A 111 5.56 57.57 -42.00
CA HIS A 111 6.69 58.50 -42.16
C HIS A 111 7.16 58.60 -43.63
N CYS A 112 7.15 57.51 -44.38
CA CYS A 112 7.49 57.51 -45.81
C CYS A 112 6.43 58.28 -46.65
N PHE A 113 5.16 58.19 -46.26
CA PHE A 113 4.08 58.97 -46.86
C PHE A 113 4.26 60.48 -46.61
N PHE A 114 4.66 60.87 -45.39
CA PHE A 114 4.90 62.27 -45.03
C PHE A 114 6.10 62.88 -45.77
N CYS A 115 7.22 62.15 -45.91
CA CYS A 115 8.39 62.62 -46.65
C CYS A 115 8.18 62.74 -48.18
N ARG A 116 7.22 61.99 -48.75
CA ARG A 116 6.87 62.13 -50.18
C ARG A 116 5.96 63.34 -50.47
N GLY A 117 5.28 63.88 -49.46
CA GLY A 117 4.41 65.05 -49.59
C GLY A 117 5.14 66.41 -49.57
N THR A 118 6.40 66.46 -49.14
CA THR A 118 7.16 67.72 -48.97
C THR A 118 8.06 68.09 -50.15
N HIS A 119 7.90 67.44 -51.31
CA HIS A 119 8.67 67.73 -52.54
C HIS A 119 7.83 68.36 -53.68
N HIS A 120 6.63 68.85 -53.36
CA HIS A 120 5.81 69.64 -54.28
C HIS A 120 5.45 71.00 -53.66
N GLN A 121 6.44 71.88 -53.58
CA GLN A 121 6.30 73.33 -53.73
C GLN A 121 7.65 73.96 -54.05
#